data_AF-A0A3N5XRS1-F1
#
_entry.id   AF-A0A3N5XRS1-F1
#
_cell.length_a   1.000
_cell.length_b   1.000
_cell.length_c   1.000
_cell.angle_alpha   90.00
_cell.angle_beta   90.00
_cell.angle_gamma   90.00
#
_symmetry.space_group_name_H-M   'P 1'
#
loop_
_entity.id
_entity.type
_entity.pdbx_description
1 polymer ?
#
loop_
_entity_poly.entity_id
_entity_poly.type
_entity_poly.pdbx_seq_one_letter_code
_entity_poly.pdbx_strand_id
1 'polypeptide(L)'
;MENHEPEPFSGDRLATMQTPGLTLLLDVPRVADGAAALDRMTQAGVAIAEALGGFLVDDNRVPLQDAGVARIKAQLQRIYTAMAERRIPAGSLRAQRLFA
;
A
#
# COMPACT_ATOMS: atom_id res chain seq x y z
N MET A 1 6.57 -2.04 -3.43
CA MET A 1 6.58 -1.16 -4.62
C MET A 1 6.86 -2.06 -5.80
N GLU A 2 5.89 -2.24 -6.69
CA GLU A 2 6.08 -2.99 -7.93
C GLU A 2 6.19 -2.02 -9.10
N ASN A 3 7.13 -2.31 -10.00
CA ASN A 3 7.28 -1.63 -11.27
C ASN A 3 6.30 -2.27 -12.27
N HIS A 4 5.69 -1.48 -13.15
CA HIS A 4 4.86 -2.04 -14.22
C HIS A 4 5.69 -2.64 -15.38
N GLU A 5 7.02 -2.57 -15.29
CA GLU A 5 7.99 -3.27 -16.14
C GLU A 5 8.64 -4.43 -15.37
N PRO A 6 9.13 -5.49 -16.05
CA PRO A 6 9.69 -6.69 -15.41
C PRO A 6 11.00 -6.44 -14.64
N GLU A 7 11.60 -5.25 -14.76
CA GLU A 7 12.88 -4.93 -14.16
C GLU A 7 12.72 -4.26 -12.77
N PRO A 8 13.38 -4.78 -11.72
CA PRO A 8 13.34 -4.18 -10.38
C PRO A 8 13.98 -2.80 -10.33
N PHE A 9 13.53 -1.96 -9.40
CA PHE A 9 14.19 -0.68 -9.11
C PHE A 9 15.60 -0.91 -8.56
N SER A 10 16.59 -0.22 -9.13
CA SER A 10 17.97 -0.17 -8.62
C SER A 10 18.44 1.28 -8.56
N GLY A 11 19.10 1.67 -7.47
CA GLY A 11 19.48 3.06 -7.20
C GLY A 11 20.25 3.71 -8.36
N ASP A 12 21.18 2.97 -8.92
CA ASP A 12 22.06 3.40 -10.01
C ASP A 12 21.29 3.69 -11.31
N ARG A 13 20.11 3.10 -11.50
CA ARG A 13 19.30 3.20 -12.72
C ARG A 13 18.08 4.10 -12.57
N LEU A 14 17.67 4.44 -11.35
CA LEU A 14 16.49 5.28 -11.09
C LEU A 14 16.54 6.62 -11.85
N ALA A 15 17.72 7.20 -12.02
CA ALA A 15 17.89 8.48 -12.70
C ALA A 15 17.56 8.43 -14.20
N THR A 16 17.66 7.27 -14.84
CA THR A 16 17.43 7.10 -16.29
C THR A 16 16.22 6.22 -16.60
N MET A 17 15.61 5.62 -15.59
CA MET A 17 14.48 4.71 -15.77
C MET A 17 13.19 5.48 -16.07
N GLN A 18 12.38 4.95 -16.98
CA GLN A 18 11.02 5.42 -17.22
C GLN A 18 10.04 4.28 -16.92
N THR A 19 8.91 4.62 -16.31
CA THR A 19 7.83 3.67 -16.04
C THR A 19 6.49 4.40 -16.12
N PRO A 20 5.44 3.75 -16.66
CA PRO A 20 4.11 4.36 -16.74
C PRO A 20 3.44 4.55 -15.36
N GLY A 21 3.97 3.94 -14.30
CA GLY A 21 3.44 4.12 -12.96
C GLY A 21 4.20 3.35 -11.89
N LEU A 22 3.75 3.52 -10.64
CA LEU A 22 4.27 2.82 -9.48
C LEU A 22 3.08 2.28 -8.68
N THR A 23 3.14 1.01 -8.26
CA THR A 23 2.13 0.45 -7.37
C THR A 23 2.69 0.31 -5.96
N LEU A 24 2.02 0.97 -5.00
CA LEU A 24 2.29 0.80 -3.56
C LEU A 24 1.33 -0.26 -3.01
N LEU A 25 1.89 -1.27 -2.34
CA LEU A 25 1.12 -2.38 -1.77
C LEU A 25 1.30 -2.40 -0.26
N LEU A 26 0.19 -2.59 0.45
CA LEU A 26 0.17 -2.83 1.88
C LEU A 26 -0.18 -4.29 2.14
N ASP A 27 0.74 -5.03 2.74
CA ASP A 27 0.52 -6.43 3.14
C ASP A 27 -0.35 -6.49 4.43
N VAL A 28 -1.66 -6.31 4.23
CA VAL A 28 -2.65 -6.12 5.29
C VAL A 28 -2.55 -7.14 6.42
N PRO A 29 -2.45 -8.47 6.17
CA PRO A 29 -2.39 -9.45 7.24
C PRO A 29 -1.12 -9.39 8.09
N ARG A 30 -0.01 -8.93 7.52
CA ARG A 30 1.31 -8.93 8.18
C ARG A 30 1.65 -7.62 8.88
N VAL A 31 0.83 -6.58 8.69
CA VAL A 31 0.98 -5.29 9.35
C VAL A 31 0.11 -5.25 10.60
N ALA A 32 0.67 -4.82 11.74
CA ALA A 32 -0.08 -4.73 13.00
C ALA A 32 -1.00 -3.51 13.05
N ASP A 33 -0.51 -2.35 12.59
CA ASP A 33 -1.25 -1.09 12.53
C ASP A 33 -1.44 -0.65 11.07
N GLY A 34 -2.46 -1.24 10.43
CA GLY A 34 -2.81 -0.98 9.05
C GLY A 34 -3.28 0.45 8.80
N ALA A 35 -3.91 1.11 9.79
CA ALA A 35 -4.39 2.47 9.63
C ALA A 35 -3.21 3.45 9.56
N ALA A 36 -2.26 3.36 10.48
CA ALA A 36 -1.06 4.19 10.45
C ALA A 36 -0.17 3.86 9.25
N ALA A 37 -0.12 2.58 8.83
CA ALA A 37 0.62 2.19 7.63
C ALA A 37 0.00 2.75 6.35
N LEU A 38 -1.34 2.75 6.23
CA LEU A 38 -2.05 3.38 5.14
C LEU A 38 -1.80 4.90 5.10
N ASP A 39 -1.79 5.57 6.26
CA ASP A 39 -1.50 7.01 6.32
C ASP A 39 -0.10 7.33 5.78
N ARG A 40 0.91 6.56 6.21
CA ARG A 40 2.28 6.70 5.68
C ARG A 40 2.35 6.37 4.19
N MET A 41 1.63 5.35 3.74
CA MET A 41 1.59 4.95 2.33
C MET A 41 0.99 6.06 1.46
N THR A 42 -0.11 6.68 1.89
CA THR A 42 -0.74 7.79 1.19
C THR A 42 0.19 9.01 1.14
N GLN A 43 0.83 9.36 2.27
CA GLN A 43 1.80 10.47 2.30
C GLN A 43 2.97 10.24 1.34
N ALA A 44 3.54 9.03 1.33
CA ALA A 44 4.60 8.67 0.39
C ALA A 44 4.11 8.72 -1.07
N GLY A 45 2.90 8.21 -1.34
CA GLY A 45 2.30 8.24 -2.67
C GLY A 45 2.10 9.66 -3.21
N VAL A 46 1.62 10.58 -2.37
CA VAL A 46 1.48 12.01 -2.72
C VAL A 46 2.84 12.61 -3.03
N ALA A 47 3.85 12.43 -2.17
CA ALA A 47 5.18 12.98 -2.40
C ALA A 47 5.84 12.45 -3.68
N ILE A 48 5.64 11.16 -4.00
CA ILE A 48 6.12 10.55 -5.24
C ILE A 48 5.39 11.13 -6.46
N ALA A 49 4.06 11.27 -6.39
CA ALA A 49 3.27 11.86 -7.47
C ALA A 49 3.69 13.31 -7.75
N GLU A 50 3.88 14.11 -6.70
CA GLU A 50 4.36 15.50 -6.83
C GLU A 50 5.76 15.57 -7.45
N ALA A 51 6.70 14.72 -6.99
CA ALA A 51 8.07 14.71 -7.49
C ALA A 51 8.19 14.28 -8.97
N LEU A 52 7.28 13.42 -9.43
CA LEU A 52 7.31 12.85 -10.78
C LEU A 52 6.27 13.47 -11.73
N GLY A 53 5.47 14.43 -11.27
CA GLY A 53 4.37 15.01 -12.06
C GLY A 53 3.25 14.01 -12.38
N GLY A 54 3.03 13.03 -11.50
CA GLY A 54 2.02 11.99 -11.64
C GLY A 54 0.76 12.24 -10.82
N PHE A 55 -0.10 11.22 -10.73
CA PHE A 55 -1.33 11.25 -9.95
C PHE A 55 -1.39 10.03 -9.02
N LEU A 56 -1.85 10.25 -7.79
CA LEU A 56 -2.18 9.17 -6.87
C LEU A 56 -3.60 8.66 -7.18
N VAL A 57 -3.71 7.37 -7.51
CA VAL A 57 -4.97 6.72 -7.87
C VAL A 57 -5.22 5.46 -7.04
N ASP A 58 -6.47 5.03 -6.96
CA ASP A 58 -6.85 3.73 -6.42
C ASP A 58 -6.75 2.60 -7.47
N ASP A 59 -7.10 1.36 -7.07
CA ASP A 59 -7.04 0.18 -7.94
C ASP A 59 -7.94 0.29 -9.20
N ASN A 60 -8.99 1.13 -9.14
CA ASN A 60 -9.87 1.41 -10.28
C ASN A 60 -9.36 2.57 -11.15
N ARG A 61 -8.13 3.06 -10.88
CA ARG A 61 -7.51 4.23 -11.52
C ARG A 61 -8.28 5.53 -11.28
N VAL A 62 -9.03 5.61 -10.19
CA VAL A 62 -9.72 6.84 -9.77
C VAL A 62 -8.80 7.63 -8.85
N PRO A 63 -8.67 8.96 -9.00
CA PRO A 63 -7.87 9.78 -8.08
C PRO A 63 -8.20 9.51 -6.62
N LEU A 64 -7.17 9.19 -5.83
CA LEU A 64 -7.36 8.83 -4.43
C LEU A 64 -7.48 10.10 -3.58
N GLN A 65 -8.71 10.44 -3.22
CA GLN A 65 -9.06 11.57 -2.35
C GLN A 65 -9.31 11.11 -0.91
N ASP A 66 -9.43 12.05 0.03
CA ASP A 66 -9.64 11.78 1.47
C ASP A 66 -10.79 10.81 1.75
N ALA A 67 -11.90 10.95 1.02
CA ALA A 67 -13.05 10.03 1.14
C ALA A 67 -12.69 8.59 0.74
N GLY A 68 -11.84 8.42 -0.27
CA GLY A 68 -11.31 7.12 -0.68
C GLY A 68 -10.41 6.51 0.40
N VAL A 69 -9.51 7.31 0.97
CA VAL A 69 -8.64 6.89 2.09
C VAL A 69 -9.48 6.46 3.31
N ALA A 70 -10.50 7.24 3.67
CA ALA A 70 -11.41 6.90 4.76
C ALA A 70 -12.15 5.58 4.52
N ARG A 71 -12.60 5.32 3.27
CA ARG A 71 -13.21 4.04 2.88
C ARG A 71 -12.24 2.87 3.05
N ILE A 72 -10.98 3.04 2.64
CA ILE A 72 -9.94 2.01 2.81
C ILE A 72 -9.68 1.75 4.31
N LYS A 73 -9.59 2.79 5.15
CA LYS A 73 -9.46 2.63 6.62
C LYS A 73 -10.61 1.81 7.22
N ALA A 74 -11.85 2.11 6.84
CA ALA A 74 -13.02 1.35 7.30
C ALA A 74 -12.99 -0.12 6.84
N GLN A 75 -12.48 -0.38 5.63
CA GLN A 75 -12.28 -1.75 5.15
C GLN A 75 -11.17 -2.49 5.92
N LEU A 76 -10.03 -1.83 6.19
CA LEU A 76 -8.95 -2.39 7.01
C LEU A 76 -9.46 -2.80 8.39
N GLN A 77 -10.25 -1.94 9.04
CA GLN A 77 -10.82 -2.25 10.34
C GLN A 77 -11.69 -3.52 10.30
N ARG A 78 -12.54 -3.66 9.27
CA ARG A 78 -13.37 -4.87 9.09
C ARG A 78 -12.53 -6.13 8.90
N ILE A 79 -11.46 -6.06 8.11
CA ILE A 79 -10.54 -7.17 7.90
C ILE A 79 -9.86 -7.56 9.22
N TYR A 80 -9.38 -6.57 9.98
CA TYR A 80 -8.67 -6.81 11.25
C TYR A 80 -9.58 -7.41 12.32
N THR A 81 -10.83 -6.95 12.42
CA THR A 81 -11.84 -7.57 13.28
C THR A 81 -12.05 -9.04 12.90
N ALA A 82 -12.27 -9.32 11.61
CA ALA A 82 -12.49 -10.67 11.10
C ALA A 82 -11.29 -11.61 11.32
N MET A 83 -10.07 -11.06 11.25
CA MET A 83 -8.82 -11.75 11.53
C MET A 83 -8.67 -12.09 13.03
N ALA A 84 -9.00 -11.13 13.90
CA ALA A 84 -8.97 -11.31 15.35
C ALA A 84 -9.97 -12.38 15.82
N GLU A 85 -11.19 -12.38 15.29
CA GLU A 85 -12.22 -13.40 15.56
C GLU A 85 -11.75 -14.82 15.21
N ARG A 86 -10.91 -14.96 14.18
CA ARG A 86 -10.32 -16.23 13.75
C ARG A 86 -9.06 -16.61 14.52
N ARG A 87 -8.69 -15.85 15.56
CA ARG A 87 -7.45 -16.02 16.35
C ARG A 87 -6.19 -15.91 15.49
N ILE A 88 -6.22 -15.02 14.50
CA ILE A 88 -5.07 -14.65 13.66
C ILE A 88 -5.01 -13.11 13.61
N PRO A 89 -4.72 -12.40 14.72
CA PRO A 89 -4.63 -10.94 14.68
C PRO A 89 -3.58 -10.49 13.64
N ALA A 90 -3.86 -9.40 12.93
CA ALA A 90 -2.93 -8.84 11.95
C ALA A 90 -1.57 -8.49 12.59
N GLY A 91 -0.48 -8.72 11.87
CA GLY A 91 0.89 -8.54 12.37
C GLY A 91 1.37 -9.57 13.42
N SER A 92 0.50 -10.44 13.93
CA SER A 92 0.89 -11.50 14.85
C SER A 92 1.87 -12.48 14.21
N LEU A 93 2.65 -13.20 15.03
CA LEU A 93 3.55 -14.26 14.54
C LEU A 93 2.80 -15.31 13.68
N ARG A 94 1.55 -15.60 14.04
CA ARG A 94 0.71 -16.53 13.29
C ARG A 94 0.33 -15.96 11.91
N ALA A 95 -0.05 -14.68 11.85
CA ALA A 95 -0.33 -14.02 10.58
C ALA A 95 0.93 -13.96 9.70
N GLN A 96 2.08 -13.60 10.28
CA GLN A 96 3.34 -13.55 9.55
C GLN A 96 3.74 -14.90 8.94
N ARG A 97 3.51 -16.02 9.64
CA ARG A 97 3.80 -17.36 9.12
C ARG A 97 2.80 -17.86 8.09
N LEU A 98 1.54 -17.45 8.20
CA LEU A 98 0.48 -17.89 7.30
C LEU A 98 0.52 -17.18 5.95
N PHE A 99 0.98 -15.94 5.93
CA PHE A 99 1.03 -15.06 4.75
C PHE A 99 2.48 -14.77 4.31
N ALA A 100 3.44 -15.66 4.61
CA ALA A 100 4.84 -15.57 4.18
C ALA A 100 5.04 -16.16 2.78
#